data_AF-A0A966SP05-F1
#
_entry.id   AF-A0A966SP05-F1
#
_cell.length_a   1.000
_cell.length_b   1.000
_cell.length_c   1.000
_cell.angle_alpha   90.00
_cell.angle_beta   90.00
_cell.angle_gamma   90.00
#
_symmetry.space_group_name_H-M   'P 1'
#
loop_
_entity.id
_entity.type
_entity.pdbx_description
1 polymer ?
#
loop_
_entity_poly.entity_id
_entity_poly.type
_entity_poly.pdbx_seq_one_letter_code
_entity_poly.pdbx_strand_id
1 'polypeptide(L)'
;MLPYQPGPDLWKEFAFGESLKYIQDHDGELYRRGVYMFWKRSVLHPYLAVMDAPTRDVCTARRPVTNTPTQALALLNETLLVECARVLAQRLMLEEQPDDASRVRRAFRLVLARTPTEREVSTLLALHADSLRHYSADRAAATKLVSIGESARPTKLDVAQHAAWLCACNALLNLDETLTKE
;
A
#
# COMPACT_ATOMS: atom_id res chain seq x y z
N MET A 1 9.54 -1.79 -15.09
CA MET A 1 9.08 -1.42 -13.74
C MET A 1 10.10 -1.82 -12.70
N LEU A 2 10.83 -0.82 -12.25
CA LEU A 2 11.64 -0.76 -11.05
C LEU A 2 10.87 0.11 -10.03
N PRO A 3 10.16 -0.48 -9.06
CA PRO A 3 9.30 0.27 -8.13
C PRO A 3 10.10 1.07 -7.09
N TYR A 4 9.43 1.66 -6.11
CA TYR A 4 10.10 2.21 -4.92
C TYR A 4 10.98 1.15 -4.26
N GLN A 5 12.25 1.48 -4.04
CA GLN A 5 13.17 0.67 -3.25
C GLN A 5 13.45 1.39 -1.92
N PRO A 6 13.24 0.72 -0.77
CA PRO A 6 13.61 1.29 0.52
C PRO A 6 15.13 1.28 0.69
N GLY A 7 15.69 2.38 1.22
CA GLY A 7 17.10 2.46 1.61
C GLY A 7 18.08 2.77 0.44
N PRO A 8 19.38 2.48 0.61
CA PRO A 8 20.38 2.70 -0.42
C PRO A 8 20.20 1.74 -1.61
N ASP A 9 20.88 2.02 -2.71
CA ASP A 9 20.86 1.19 -3.91
C ASP A 9 21.48 -0.19 -3.63
N LEU A 10 20.61 -1.16 -3.31
CA LEU A 10 20.99 -2.53 -2.97
C LEU A 10 21.66 -3.26 -4.13
N TRP A 11 21.51 -2.78 -5.37
CA TRP A 11 22.17 -3.41 -6.50
C TRP A 11 23.67 -3.12 -6.53
N LYS A 12 24.12 -2.01 -5.93
CA LYS A 12 25.54 -1.67 -5.82
C LYS A 12 26.30 -2.57 -4.86
N GLU A 13 25.65 -3.07 -3.81
CA GLU A 13 26.30 -3.90 -2.79
C GLU A 13 26.69 -5.29 -3.31
N PHE A 14 25.97 -5.80 -4.31
CA PHE A 14 26.18 -7.13 -4.89
C PHE A 14 26.64 -7.09 -6.36
N ALA A 15 27.04 -5.91 -6.85
CA ALA A 15 27.55 -5.69 -8.19
C ALA A 15 29.05 -6.04 -8.27
N PHE A 16 29.41 -7.02 -9.09
CA PHE A 16 30.80 -7.19 -9.56
C PHE A 16 30.99 -6.26 -10.77
N GLY A 17 31.83 -5.22 -10.66
CA GLY A 17 32.10 -4.23 -11.71
C GLY A 17 31.04 -3.10 -11.82
N GLU A 18 31.02 -2.33 -12.93
CA GLU A 18 30.03 -1.26 -13.23
C GLU A 18 28.59 -1.77 -13.44
N SER A 19 28.18 -2.84 -12.75
CA SER A 19 26.88 -3.46 -12.97
C SER A 19 25.76 -2.61 -12.34
N LEU A 20 24.91 -2.10 -13.25
CA LEU A 20 23.52 -1.63 -13.12
C LEU A 20 23.16 -1.03 -11.74
N LYS A 21 23.17 0.30 -11.68
CA LYS A 21 22.53 1.11 -10.63
C LYS A 21 21.01 0.84 -10.62
N TYR A 22 20.39 0.76 -9.44
CA TYR A 22 18.93 0.79 -9.35
C TYR A 22 18.43 2.18 -9.71
N ILE A 23 17.61 2.27 -10.75
CA ILE A 23 16.96 3.51 -11.18
C ILE A 23 15.47 3.25 -11.10
N GLN A 24 14.79 3.91 -10.16
CA GLN A 24 13.35 3.82 -10.02
C GLN A 24 12.68 4.32 -11.31
N ASP A 25 11.66 3.59 -11.77
CA ASP A 25 10.78 4.05 -12.85
C ASP A 25 9.78 5.08 -12.31
N HIS A 26 9.35 6.01 -13.16
CA HIS A 26 8.47 7.13 -12.78
C HIS A 26 7.14 7.10 -13.56
N ASP A 27 6.19 7.93 -13.15
CA ASP A 27 4.89 8.10 -13.82
C ASP A 27 4.14 6.76 -14.03
N GLY A 28 3.54 6.55 -15.21
CA GLY A 28 2.77 5.33 -15.52
C GLY A 28 3.58 4.04 -15.48
N GLU A 29 4.91 4.11 -15.62
CA GLU A 29 5.78 2.94 -15.58
C GLU A 29 5.94 2.39 -14.15
N LEU A 30 5.81 3.26 -13.14
CA LEU A 30 5.88 2.93 -11.72
C LEU A 30 4.68 2.11 -11.23
N TYR A 31 3.52 2.23 -11.89
CA TYR A 31 2.25 1.65 -11.43
C TYR A 31 1.83 0.39 -12.20
N ARG A 32 2.78 -0.31 -12.83
CA ARG A 32 2.50 -1.59 -13.49
C ARG A 32 2.23 -2.68 -12.44
N ARG A 33 1.58 -3.78 -12.86
CA ARG A 33 1.36 -4.93 -11.97
C ARG A 33 2.70 -5.51 -11.53
N GLY A 34 2.82 -5.94 -10.27
CA GLY A 34 4.06 -6.50 -9.70
C GLY A 34 4.64 -7.70 -10.47
N VAL A 35 3.83 -8.41 -11.27
CA VAL A 35 4.29 -9.47 -12.20
C VAL A 35 5.27 -8.95 -13.28
N TYR A 36 5.24 -7.65 -13.56
CA TYR A 36 6.14 -6.97 -14.51
C TYR A 36 7.32 -6.28 -13.83
N MET A 37 7.49 -6.48 -12.51
CA MET A 37 8.65 -5.98 -11.78
C MET A 37 9.91 -6.67 -12.31
N PHE A 38 10.96 -5.89 -12.54
CA PHE A 38 12.25 -6.46 -12.92
C PHE A 38 12.82 -7.30 -11.77
N TRP A 39 13.15 -8.57 -12.06
CA TRP A 39 13.75 -9.50 -11.11
C TRP A 39 15.22 -9.76 -11.46
N LYS A 40 16.13 -9.12 -10.72
CA LYS A 40 17.56 -9.45 -10.80
C LYS A 40 17.80 -10.80 -10.13
N ARG A 41 18.46 -11.74 -10.85
CA ARG A 41 18.65 -13.12 -10.36
C ARG A 41 19.39 -13.20 -9.02
N SER A 42 20.36 -12.31 -8.80
CA SER A 42 21.22 -12.30 -7.61
C SER A 42 20.74 -11.39 -6.47
N VAL A 43 19.83 -10.44 -6.75
CA VAL A 43 19.36 -9.46 -5.76
C VAL A 43 17.85 -9.29 -5.93
N LEU A 44 17.10 -9.94 -5.04
CA LEU A 44 15.65 -9.81 -5.01
C LEU A 44 15.25 -8.44 -4.45
N HIS A 45 14.14 -7.88 -4.93
CA HIS A 45 13.59 -6.66 -4.35
C HIS A 45 13.19 -6.90 -2.87
N PRO A 46 13.51 -5.98 -1.92
CA PRO A 46 13.24 -6.19 -0.49
C PRO A 46 11.80 -6.55 -0.17
N TYR A 47 10.84 -5.87 -0.80
CA TYR A 47 9.42 -6.16 -0.62
C TYR A 47 9.07 -7.60 -1.04
N LEU A 48 9.64 -8.09 -2.14
CA LEU A 48 9.40 -9.46 -2.58
C LEU A 48 10.05 -10.47 -1.65
N ALA A 49 11.22 -10.16 -1.11
CA ALA A 49 11.89 -10.98 -0.12
C ALA A 49 11.05 -11.11 1.16
N VAL A 50 10.51 -9.99 1.67
CA VAL A 50 9.61 -9.99 2.83
C VAL A 50 8.35 -10.82 2.57
N MET A 51 7.82 -10.77 1.35
CA MET A 51 6.63 -11.53 0.96
C MET A 51 6.95 -13.00 0.59
N ASP A 52 8.10 -13.57 0.96
CA ASP A 52 8.48 -14.96 0.66
C ASP A 52 8.50 -15.28 -0.85
N ALA A 53 8.93 -14.35 -1.71
CA ALA A 53 9.12 -14.66 -3.13
C ALA A 53 10.29 -15.65 -3.31
N PRO A 54 10.14 -16.67 -4.18
CA PRO A 54 11.17 -17.67 -4.36
C PRO A 54 12.43 -17.09 -5.00
N THR A 55 13.58 -17.61 -4.57
CA THR A 55 14.87 -17.30 -5.21
C THR A 55 14.98 -18.07 -6.53
N ARG A 56 15.59 -17.45 -7.55
CA ARG A 56 15.69 -18.03 -8.92
C ARG A 56 16.92 -18.92 -9.13
N ASP A 57 17.53 -19.37 -8.05
CA ASP A 57 18.69 -20.26 -8.02
C ASP A 57 18.29 -21.73 -7.80
N VAL A 58 17.12 -21.98 -7.21
CA VAL A 58 16.57 -23.33 -6.99
C VAL A 58 15.10 -23.46 -7.44
N CYS A 59 14.68 -24.68 -7.76
CA CYS A 59 13.28 -24.95 -8.09
C CYS A 59 12.38 -24.82 -6.85
N THR A 60 11.31 -24.04 -6.93
CA THR A 60 10.29 -23.92 -5.87
C THR A 60 8.98 -24.54 -6.34
N ALA A 61 8.66 -25.74 -5.84
CA ALA A 61 7.44 -26.46 -6.23
C ALA A 61 6.17 -25.88 -5.61
N ARG A 62 6.27 -25.31 -4.40
CA ARG A 62 5.15 -24.69 -3.67
C ARG A 62 5.67 -23.53 -2.83
N ARG A 63 4.91 -22.43 -2.83
CA ARG A 63 5.16 -21.29 -1.93
C ARG A 63 4.44 -21.52 -0.60
N PRO A 64 5.06 -21.25 0.56
CA PRO A 64 4.35 -21.25 1.83
C PRO A 64 3.26 -20.16 1.83
N VAL A 65 2.16 -20.43 2.53
CA VAL A 65 1.19 -19.40 2.90
C VAL A 65 1.65 -18.88 4.25
N THR A 66 2.02 -17.60 4.29
CA THR A 66 2.62 -16.97 5.47
C THR A 66 1.89 -15.66 5.76
N ASN A 67 1.67 -15.38 7.05
CA ASN A 67 1.18 -14.10 7.54
C ASN A 67 2.01 -13.69 8.76
N THR A 68 3.27 -13.35 8.53
CA THR A 68 4.16 -12.94 9.63
C THR A 68 3.88 -11.50 10.05
N PRO A 69 4.13 -11.13 11.32
CA PRO A 69 4.07 -9.73 11.76
C PRO A 69 4.95 -8.80 10.91
N THR A 70 6.08 -9.30 10.40
CA THR A 70 6.97 -8.55 9.50
C THR A 70 6.32 -8.25 8.15
N GLN A 71 5.56 -9.20 7.59
CA GLN A 71 4.79 -8.99 6.35
C GLN A 71 3.68 -7.96 6.57
N ALA A 72 2.90 -8.09 7.65
CA ALA A 72 1.88 -7.11 8.01
C ALA A 72 2.49 -5.71 8.20
N LEU A 73 3.63 -5.61 8.89
CA LEU A 73 4.32 -4.33 9.09
C LEU A 73 4.84 -3.74 7.78
N ALA A 74 5.38 -4.57 6.87
CA ALA A 74 5.83 -4.11 5.57
C ALA A 74 4.67 -3.54 4.75
N LEU A 75 3.53 -4.24 4.69
CA LEU A 75 2.33 -3.77 4.00
C LEU A 75 1.81 -2.44 4.55
N LEU A 76 1.90 -2.24 5.86
CA LEU A 76 1.43 -1.02 6.51
C LEU A 76 2.28 0.20 6.16
N ASN A 77 3.58 0.01 5.90
CA ASN A 77 4.57 1.08 5.82
C ASN A 77 5.22 1.26 4.44
N GLU A 78 5.04 0.32 3.52
CA GLU A 78 5.65 0.40 2.20
C GLU A 78 5.03 1.54 1.38
N THR A 79 5.89 2.32 0.68
CA THR A 79 5.51 3.55 -0.03
C THR A 79 4.42 3.34 -1.07
N LEU A 80 4.53 2.31 -1.92
CA LEU A 80 3.52 1.96 -2.91
C LEU A 80 2.19 1.59 -2.26
N LEU A 81 2.19 0.85 -1.15
CA LEU A 81 0.97 0.44 -0.44
C LEU A 81 0.28 1.63 0.24
N VAL A 82 1.05 2.49 0.90
CA VAL A 82 0.53 3.73 1.50
C VAL A 82 -0.01 4.67 0.42
N GLU A 83 0.66 4.76 -0.73
CA GLU A 83 0.17 5.49 -1.90
C GLU A 83 -1.12 4.88 -2.46
N CYS A 84 -1.20 3.56 -2.60
CA CYS A 84 -2.43 2.85 -3.00
C CYS A 84 -3.58 3.15 -2.04
N ALA A 85 -3.34 3.12 -0.73
CA ALA A 85 -4.33 3.48 0.29
C ALA A 85 -4.80 4.92 0.13
N ARG A 86 -3.87 5.86 -0.15
CA ARG A 86 -4.18 7.27 -0.38
C ARG A 86 -5.04 7.48 -1.62
N VAL A 87 -4.73 6.81 -2.71
CA VAL A 87 -5.48 6.92 -3.97
C VAL A 87 -6.85 6.26 -3.84
N LEU A 88 -6.95 5.14 -3.10
CA LEU A 88 -8.24 4.54 -2.75
C LEU A 88 -9.09 5.49 -1.90
N ALA A 89 -8.52 6.11 -0.88
CA ALA A 89 -9.19 7.12 -0.06
C ALA A 89 -9.69 8.31 -0.91
N GLN A 90 -8.84 8.82 -1.81
CA GLN A 90 -9.22 9.87 -2.76
C GLN A 90 -10.42 9.45 -3.61
N ARG A 91 -10.40 8.23 -4.15
CA ARG A 91 -11.51 7.70 -4.94
C ARG A 91 -12.80 7.66 -4.13
N LEU A 92 -12.77 7.18 -2.90
CA LEU A 92 -13.94 7.09 -2.01
C LEU A 92 -14.50 8.48 -1.62
N MET A 93 -13.63 9.48 -1.49
CA MET A 93 -14.04 10.85 -1.19
C MET A 93 -14.63 11.58 -2.40
N LEU A 94 -14.18 11.25 -3.61
CA LEU A 94 -14.67 11.84 -4.86
C LEU A 94 -15.90 11.13 -5.43
N GLU A 95 -16.08 9.84 -5.16
CA GLU A 95 -17.32 9.12 -5.48
C GLU A 95 -18.44 9.62 -4.55
N GLU A 96 -19.56 10.08 -5.12
CA GLU A 96 -20.74 10.44 -4.33
C GLU A 96 -21.31 9.20 -3.63
N GLN A 97 -21.38 9.27 -2.30
CA GLN A 97 -21.98 8.26 -1.44
C GLN A 97 -22.88 8.98 -0.43
N PRO A 98 -24.00 8.36 -0.01
CA PRO A 98 -24.98 9.00 0.86
C PRO A 98 -24.43 9.26 2.28
N ASP A 99 -23.52 8.41 2.76
CA ASP A 99 -22.92 8.52 4.09
C ASP A 99 -21.55 7.80 4.16
N ASP A 100 -20.84 7.96 5.28
CA ASP A 100 -19.55 7.33 5.53
C ASP A 100 -19.64 5.80 5.63
N ALA A 101 -20.76 5.27 6.12
CA ALA A 101 -20.97 3.82 6.16
C ALA A 101 -21.01 3.22 4.74
N SER A 102 -21.62 3.92 3.80
CA SER A 102 -21.70 3.55 2.39
C SER A 102 -20.33 3.65 1.71
N ARG A 103 -19.50 4.64 2.09
CA ARG A 103 -18.09 4.70 1.68
C ARG A 103 -17.29 3.49 2.18
N VAL A 104 -17.48 3.08 3.43
CA VAL A 104 -16.85 1.87 3.97
C VAL A 104 -17.31 0.62 3.21
N ARG A 105 -18.62 0.44 3.00
CA ARG A 105 -19.14 -0.69 2.20
C ARG A 105 -18.61 -0.68 0.77
N ARG A 106 -18.39 0.50 0.18
CA ARG A 106 -17.76 0.64 -1.13
C ARG A 106 -16.30 0.23 -1.10
N ALA A 107 -15.54 0.63 -0.08
CA ALA A 107 -14.14 0.23 0.10
C ALA A 107 -14.00 -1.30 0.18
N PHE A 108 -14.82 -1.95 1.00
CA PHE A 108 -14.86 -3.41 1.11
C PHE A 108 -15.14 -4.10 -0.22
N ARG A 109 -16.11 -3.61 -1.00
CA ARG A 109 -16.39 -4.17 -2.32
C ARG A 109 -15.25 -3.97 -3.33
N LEU A 110 -14.49 -2.88 -3.21
CA LEU A 110 -13.35 -2.61 -4.09
C LEU A 110 -12.13 -3.48 -3.76
N VAL A 111 -11.90 -3.74 -2.47
CA VAL A 111 -10.70 -4.47 -2.00
C VAL A 111 -10.95 -5.96 -1.87
N LEU A 112 -12.03 -6.36 -1.19
CA LEU A 112 -12.32 -7.75 -0.83
C LEU A 112 -13.42 -8.39 -1.70
N ALA A 113 -14.05 -7.63 -2.59
CA ALA A 113 -15.16 -8.08 -3.44
C ALA A 113 -16.36 -8.69 -2.67
N ARG A 114 -16.50 -8.39 -1.37
CA ARG A 114 -17.63 -8.79 -0.53
C ARG A 114 -18.27 -7.61 0.20
N THR A 115 -19.44 -7.86 0.79
CA THR A 115 -20.11 -6.90 1.67
C THR A 115 -19.59 -7.07 3.10
N PRO A 116 -19.25 -5.98 3.81
CA PRO A 116 -18.85 -6.06 5.21
C PRO A 116 -20.04 -6.32 6.13
N THR A 117 -19.77 -6.91 7.27
CA THR A 117 -20.67 -6.99 8.41
C THR A 117 -20.81 -5.62 9.08
N GLU A 118 -21.90 -5.41 9.84
CA GLU A 118 -22.11 -4.15 10.58
C GLU A 118 -21.00 -3.87 11.59
N ARG A 119 -20.39 -4.91 12.16
CA ARG A 119 -19.26 -4.78 13.08
C ARG A 119 -18.01 -4.27 12.38
N GLU A 120 -17.72 -4.75 11.18
CA GLU A 120 -16.58 -4.27 10.38
C GLU A 120 -16.79 -2.81 9.96
N VAL A 121 -18.01 -2.45 9.57
CA VAL A 121 -18.37 -1.07 9.24
C VAL A 121 -18.15 -0.16 10.44
N SER A 122 -18.69 -0.51 11.62
CA SER A 122 -18.54 0.32 12.82
C SER A 122 -17.08 0.43 13.28
N THR A 123 -16.30 -0.64 13.13
CA THR A 123 -14.87 -0.64 13.50
C THR A 123 -14.05 0.29 12.60
N LEU A 124 -14.23 0.24 11.27
CA LEU A 124 -13.52 1.16 10.37
C LEU A 124 -13.99 2.61 10.53
N LEU A 125 -15.26 2.85 10.82
CA LEU A 125 -15.75 4.20 11.10
C LEU A 125 -15.17 4.77 12.39
N ALA A 126 -14.99 3.94 13.43
CA ALA A 126 -14.31 4.35 14.65
C ALA A 126 -12.84 4.71 14.37
N LEU A 127 -12.11 3.85 13.62
CA LEU A 127 -10.74 4.14 13.20
C LEU A 127 -10.64 5.45 12.40
N HIS A 128 -11.57 5.68 11.45
CA HIS A 128 -11.63 6.91 10.68
C HIS A 128 -11.86 8.13 11.59
N ALA A 129 -12.83 8.05 12.51
CA ALA A 129 -13.13 9.14 13.43
C ALA A 129 -11.94 9.46 14.35
N ASP A 130 -11.23 8.45 14.83
CA ASP A 130 -10.04 8.60 15.67
C ASP A 130 -8.90 9.25 14.88
N SER A 131 -8.66 8.77 13.67
CA SER A 131 -7.66 9.33 12.75
C SER A 131 -7.99 10.78 12.39
N LEU A 132 -9.27 11.09 12.14
CA LEU A 132 -9.72 12.44 11.84
C LEU A 132 -9.48 13.38 13.01
N ARG A 133 -9.75 12.97 14.25
CA ARG A 133 -9.45 13.79 15.44
C ARG A 133 -7.94 14.06 15.54
N HIS A 134 -7.10 13.05 15.34
CA HIS A 134 -5.65 13.19 15.37
C HIS A 134 -5.13 14.16 14.29
N TYR A 135 -5.52 13.96 13.03
CA TYR A 135 -5.03 14.76 11.90
C TYR A 135 -5.69 16.14 11.78
N SER A 136 -6.84 16.34 12.43
CA SER A 136 -7.41 17.69 12.59
C SER A 136 -6.60 18.51 13.60
N ALA A 137 -6.07 17.87 14.66
CA ALA A 137 -5.20 18.51 15.63
C ALA A 137 -3.78 18.73 15.10
N ASP A 138 -3.27 17.80 14.27
CA ASP A 138 -1.95 17.90 13.63
C ASP A 138 -2.05 17.81 12.09
N ARG A 139 -2.30 18.97 11.47
CA ARG A 139 -2.37 19.09 10.01
C ARG A 139 -1.02 18.90 9.32
N ALA A 140 0.09 19.10 10.02
CA ALA A 140 1.42 18.89 9.45
C ALA A 140 1.69 17.40 9.27
N ALA A 141 1.35 16.58 10.28
CA ALA A 141 1.38 15.13 10.18
C ALA A 141 0.44 14.61 9.08
N ALA A 142 -0.76 15.19 8.97
CA ALA A 142 -1.71 14.84 7.92
C ALA A 142 -1.12 15.10 6.52
N THR A 143 -0.50 16.27 6.33
CA THR A 143 0.16 16.65 5.07
C THR A 143 1.28 15.68 4.74
N LYS A 144 2.15 15.37 5.70
CA LYS A 144 3.25 14.41 5.52
C LYS A 144 2.74 13.04 5.05
N LEU A 145 1.65 12.54 5.64
CA LEU A 145 1.08 11.24 5.30
C LEU A 145 0.49 11.24 3.88
N VAL A 146 -0.31 12.26 3.52
CA VAL A 146 -0.94 12.32 2.19
C VAL A 146 0.03 12.74 1.08
N SER A 147 1.26 13.10 1.41
CA SER A 147 2.34 13.38 0.47
C SER A 147 3.22 12.17 0.17
N ILE A 148 2.92 10.99 0.75
CA ILE A 148 3.65 9.76 0.44
C ILE A 148 3.29 9.26 -0.96
N GLY A 149 4.33 8.88 -1.70
CA GLY A 149 4.26 8.44 -3.10
C GLY A 149 4.40 9.58 -4.12
N GLU A 150 4.49 9.22 -5.39
CA GLU A 150 4.75 10.12 -6.52
C GLU A 150 3.46 10.71 -7.11
N SER A 151 2.33 10.01 -7.02
CA SER A 151 1.07 10.45 -7.62
C SER A 151 0.52 11.72 -6.98
N ALA A 152 0.07 12.64 -7.82
CA ALA A 152 -0.41 13.93 -7.37
C ALA A 152 -1.69 13.81 -6.51
N ARG A 153 -1.77 14.63 -5.47
CA ARG A 153 -2.96 14.78 -4.62
C ARG A 153 -3.88 15.86 -5.18
N PRO A 154 -5.20 15.64 -5.25
CA PRO A 154 -6.15 16.70 -5.58
C PRO A 154 -6.21 17.76 -4.47
N THR A 155 -6.05 19.02 -4.86
CA THR A 155 -6.05 20.17 -3.92
C THR A 155 -7.41 20.45 -3.29
N LYS A 156 -8.50 19.97 -3.91
CA LYS A 156 -9.89 20.16 -3.44
C LYS A 156 -10.23 19.37 -2.17
N LEU A 157 -9.48 18.31 -1.86
CA LEU A 157 -9.75 17.48 -0.69
C LEU A 157 -9.10 18.08 0.56
N ASP A 158 -9.85 18.15 1.66
CA ASP A 158 -9.26 18.50 2.96
C ASP A 158 -8.21 17.47 3.35
N VAL A 159 -7.07 17.97 3.82
CA VAL A 159 -5.89 17.16 4.14
C VAL A 159 -6.15 16.22 5.31
N ALA A 160 -6.87 16.67 6.34
CA ALA A 160 -7.13 15.87 7.53
C ALA A 160 -8.14 14.75 7.23
N GLN A 161 -9.20 15.05 6.48
CA GLN A 161 -10.14 14.02 6.01
C GLN A 161 -9.47 13.01 5.08
N HIS A 162 -8.60 13.46 4.17
CA HIS A 162 -7.90 12.55 3.27
C HIS A 162 -6.94 11.63 4.04
N ALA A 163 -6.20 12.15 5.02
CA ALA A 163 -5.36 11.34 5.90
C ALA A 163 -6.17 10.32 6.71
N ALA A 164 -7.33 10.70 7.24
CA ALA A 164 -8.19 9.80 8.00
C ALA A 164 -8.73 8.64 7.14
N TRP A 165 -9.22 8.94 5.93
CA TRP A 165 -9.65 7.90 4.99
C TRP A 165 -8.51 7.03 4.49
N LEU A 166 -7.31 7.61 4.33
CA LEU A 166 -6.10 6.84 4.02
C LEU A 166 -5.81 5.81 5.11
N CYS A 167 -5.88 6.18 6.39
CA CYS A 167 -5.69 5.22 7.49
C CYS A 167 -6.71 4.06 7.45
N ALA A 168 -7.99 4.36 7.21
CA ALA A 168 -9.01 3.32 7.07
C ALA A 168 -8.75 2.41 5.85
N CYS A 169 -8.34 2.98 4.71
CA CYS A 169 -7.98 2.22 3.51
C CYS A 169 -6.72 1.37 3.72
N ASN A 170 -5.72 1.89 4.43
CA ASN A 170 -4.48 1.17 4.71
C ASN A 170 -4.75 -0.03 5.62
N ALA A 171 -5.60 0.14 6.65
CA ALA A 171 -6.04 -0.97 7.49
C ALA A 171 -6.76 -2.07 6.67
N LEU A 172 -7.60 -1.69 5.71
CA LEU A 172 -8.29 -2.63 4.83
C LEU A 172 -7.30 -3.37 3.90
N LEU A 173 -6.31 -2.66 3.33
CA LEU A 173 -5.27 -3.24 2.48
C LEU A 173 -4.30 -4.15 3.27
N ASN A 174 -4.22 -3.97 4.59
CA ASN A 174 -3.37 -4.77 5.48
C ASN A 174 -4.03 -6.08 5.96
N LEU A 175 -5.32 -6.28 5.68
CA LEU A 175 -6.00 -7.52 6.06
C LEU A 175 -5.38 -8.74 5.37
N ASP A 176 -5.35 -9.86 6.09
CA ASP A 176 -4.97 -11.16 5.56
C ASP A 176 -5.86 -11.58 4.38
N GLU A 177 -7.17 -11.33 4.47
CA GLU A 177 -8.13 -11.57 3.37
C GLU A 177 -7.78 -10.79 2.08
N THR A 178 -7.10 -9.65 2.18
CA THR A 178 -6.61 -8.90 1.01
C THR A 178 -5.42 -9.60 0.34
N LEU A 179 -4.59 -10.29 1.13
CA LEU A 179 -3.33 -10.88 0.71
C LEU A 179 -3.49 -12.32 0.21
N THR A 180 -4.29 -13.10 0.91
CA THR A 180 -4.49 -14.52 0.67
C THR A 180 -5.92 -14.78 0.24
N LYS A 181 -6.07 -15.50 -0.89
CA LYS A 181 -7.37 -16.09 -1.23
C LYS A 181 -7.60 -17.29 -0.31
N GLU A 182 -8.65 -17.23 0.50
CA GLU A 182 -9.22 -18.41 1.17
C GLU A 182 -10.01 -19.28 0.18
#